data_AF-A0AAD9PNT7-F1
#
_entry.id   AF-A0AAD9PNT7-F1
#
_cell.length_a   1.000
_cell.length_b   1.000
_cell.length_c   1.000
_cell.angle_alpha   90.00
_cell.angle_beta   90.00
_cell.angle_gamma   90.00
#
_symmetry.space_group_name_H-M   'P 1'
#
loop_
_entity.id
_entity.type
_entity.pdbx_description
1 polymer ?
#
loop_
_entity_poly.entity_id
_entity_poly.type
_entity_poly.pdbx_seq_one_letter_code
_entity_poly.pdbx_strand_id
1 'polypeptide(L)'
;MKYLIGGATGLLKEVDTSGKNVKTISDVTNQSIHKEITCMCWSGGYGGYMETELTVGLVDGSVISYTWPELRILRKYKLPSKCVYVGMLNAHVDVFYKDFCDKYDGSNLYPKYDGFWKNDRLLVCVSECGFLCLLDWDFEENVVHKSRCKQMSGSDADEALLERLSTDFCISIFKFKEPINAVAVNSLMKHRIVLGGGSNVPILFDVYGERILWKGKRPPPTLLDLPTPFNITCITILEHISVDLIAVATKDSRIYLYDMMAQHEPVFDWNVCDVRGFNFSAMAMAYNHVRDYNSSRRKELKSSKAANYTAENRNLTCAVAATSLKLDVKYTATCCKSKSDQCSLYIGDNVGSIYHFKVITGDRLIEIISQKVKRFKKNPDAECKPKELLDLLINARRKFGSANQNDMPINYARNGDKQYIVRLVGTFPIHRGAIMHLSLYGKRLISASLDRYTRVYKINSKTTRVEIFCKQMQTRLLPCTDVFNAHKTENEDSDSCTHDTDEDSSSAQGDEDSQSVQDDDDSRSNDDAQSIQDSLDGDSGAESKVF
;
A
#
# COMPACT_ATOMS: atom_id res chain seq x y z
N MET A 1 12.24 8.52 14.16
CA MET A 1 11.42 7.35 13.77
C MET A 1 12.38 6.30 13.28
N LYS A 2 12.25 5.06 13.76
CA LYS A 2 13.09 3.93 13.38
C LYS A 2 12.28 2.88 12.63
N TYR A 3 12.89 2.26 11.63
CA TYR A 3 12.28 1.17 10.86
C TYR A 3 13.34 0.35 10.14
N LEU A 4 13.00 -0.88 9.80
CA LEU A 4 13.84 -1.78 9.01
C LEU A 4 13.47 -1.72 7.53
N ILE A 5 14.48 -1.90 6.68
CA ILE A 5 14.36 -2.01 5.23
C ILE A 5 14.95 -3.35 4.77
N GLY A 6 14.13 -4.11 4.05
CA GLY A 6 14.57 -5.28 3.30
C GLY A 6 14.96 -4.89 1.87
N GLY A 7 16.04 -5.48 1.38
CA GLY A 7 16.59 -5.21 0.06
C GLY A 7 16.44 -6.34 -0.96
N ALA A 8 16.63 -6.00 -2.23
CA ALA A 8 16.59 -6.94 -3.36
C ALA A 8 17.73 -7.99 -3.34
N THR A 9 18.73 -7.84 -2.47
CA THR A 9 19.87 -8.77 -2.35
C THR A 9 19.90 -9.53 -1.02
N GLY A 10 18.82 -9.44 -0.23
CA GLY A 10 18.74 -10.05 1.11
C GLY A 10 19.32 -9.20 2.23
N LEU A 11 19.78 -7.98 1.93
CA LEU A 11 20.25 -7.07 2.97
C LEU A 11 19.10 -6.54 3.82
N LEU A 12 19.34 -6.52 5.13
CA LEU A 12 18.55 -5.82 6.13
C LEU A 12 19.32 -4.58 6.59
N LYS A 13 18.61 -3.44 6.66
CA LYS A 13 19.13 -2.18 7.20
C LYS A 13 18.16 -1.56 8.18
N GLU A 14 18.66 -1.01 9.26
CA GLU A 14 17.91 -0.13 10.15
C GLU A 14 18.09 1.32 9.68
N VAL A 15 16.99 2.06 9.62
CA VAL A 15 16.98 3.49 9.32
C VAL A 15 16.46 4.26 10.51
N ASP A 16 17.26 5.24 10.96
CA ASP A 16 16.85 6.23 11.94
C ASP A 16 16.69 7.59 11.27
N THR A 17 15.45 8.08 11.20
CA THR A 17 15.16 9.37 10.58
C THR A 17 15.65 10.57 11.38
N SER A 18 15.80 10.44 12.69
CA SER A 18 16.20 11.55 13.56
C SER A 18 17.66 11.91 13.32
N GLY A 19 18.52 10.89 13.24
CA GLY A 19 19.93 11.06 12.87
C GLY A 19 20.22 11.00 11.37
N LYS A 20 19.21 10.76 10.52
CA LYS A 20 19.36 10.42 9.09
C LYS A 20 20.40 9.30 8.85
N ASN A 21 20.44 8.34 9.77
CA ASN A 21 21.44 7.28 9.77
C ASN A 21 20.87 5.99 9.18
N VAL A 22 21.73 5.27 8.47
CA VAL A 22 21.43 3.93 7.94
C VAL A 22 22.47 2.97 8.47
N LYS A 23 22.04 2.00 9.25
CA LYS A 23 22.88 0.93 9.78
C LYS A 23 22.60 -0.35 9.00
N THR A 24 23.63 -0.90 8.36
CA THR A 24 23.51 -2.25 7.78
C THR A 24 23.66 -3.26 8.92
N ILE A 25 22.65 -4.12 9.08
CA ILE A 25 22.55 -5.04 10.21
C ILE A 25 22.84 -6.48 9.77
N SER A 26 22.47 -6.86 8.55
CA SER A 26 22.82 -8.18 8.00
C SER A 26 24.25 -8.22 7.46
N ASP A 27 24.81 -9.43 7.36
CA ASP A 27 26.10 -9.68 6.74
C ASP A 27 26.13 -9.29 5.25
N VAL A 28 27.04 -8.39 4.90
CA VAL A 28 27.22 -7.83 3.54
C VAL A 28 27.83 -8.86 2.59
N THR A 29 28.56 -9.85 3.11
CA THR A 29 29.21 -10.88 2.29
C THR A 29 28.23 -11.93 1.75
N ASN A 30 27.05 -12.06 2.39
CA ASN A 30 26.08 -13.10 2.08
C ASN A 30 24.95 -12.67 1.12
N GLN A 31 25.19 -11.62 0.33
CA GLN A 31 24.22 -11.02 -0.58
C GLN A 31 23.98 -11.87 -1.82
N SER A 32 22.73 -11.97 -2.25
CA SER A 32 22.36 -12.60 -3.51
C SER A 32 21.01 -12.09 -4.01
N ILE A 33 20.86 -11.95 -5.32
CA ILE A 33 19.57 -11.63 -5.95
C ILE A 33 18.50 -12.70 -5.65
N HIS A 34 18.91 -13.94 -5.37
CA HIS A 34 18.00 -15.02 -4.97
C HIS A 34 17.57 -14.94 -3.51
N LYS A 35 18.08 -13.94 -2.76
CA LYS A 35 17.72 -13.67 -1.38
C LYS A 35 16.92 -12.38 -1.22
N GLU A 36 16.32 -11.85 -2.30
CA GLU A 36 15.40 -10.71 -2.20
C GLU A 36 14.41 -10.92 -1.05
N ILE A 37 14.29 -9.93 -0.17
CA ILE A 37 13.31 -9.94 0.93
C ILE A 37 11.96 -9.52 0.38
N THR A 38 10.97 -10.41 0.48
CA THR A 38 9.65 -10.25 -0.14
C THR A 38 8.55 -9.99 0.87
N CYS A 39 8.79 -10.22 2.16
CA CYS A 39 7.89 -9.87 3.27
C CYS A 39 8.67 -9.92 4.60
N MET A 40 8.21 -9.18 5.60
CA MET A 40 8.81 -9.13 6.93
C MET A 40 7.71 -8.92 7.98
N CYS A 41 7.90 -9.48 9.17
CA CYS A 41 7.08 -9.17 10.35
C CYS A 41 7.90 -9.27 11.63
N TRP A 42 7.48 -8.53 12.67
CA TRP A 42 7.90 -8.81 14.02
C TRP A 42 7.27 -10.13 14.48
N SER A 43 8.09 -11.01 15.07
CA SER A 43 7.67 -12.33 15.55
C SER A 43 7.96 -12.54 17.04
N GLY A 44 8.56 -11.55 17.70
CA GLY A 44 8.95 -11.65 19.10
C GLY A 44 7.77 -11.48 20.06
N GLY A 45 7.91 -12.10 21.23
CA GLY A 45 6.92 -12.02 22.30
C GLY A 45 5.59 -12.67 21.93
N TYR A 46 4.54 -12.28 22.64
CA TYR A 46 3.19 -12.76 22.37
C TYR A 46 2.68 -12.19 21.04
N GLY A 47 2.29 -13.05 20.09
CA GLY A 47 1.64 -12.64 18.84
C GLY A 47 2.43 -11.66 17.95
N GLY A 48 3.75 -11.55 18.16
CA GLY A 48 4.63 -10.65 17.41
C GLY A 48 4.63 -9.18 17.87
N TYR A 49 4.20 -8.88 19.10
CA TYR A 49 4.21 -7.51 19.62
C TYR A 49 5.57 -7.00 20.09
N MET A 50 6.48 -7.90 20.44
CA MET A 50 7.78 -7.50 20.92
C MET A 50 8.77 -7.49 19.77
N GLU A 51 9.58 -6.43 19.73
CA GLU A 51 10.66 -6.26 18.76
C GLU A 51 11.90 -7.04 19.17
N THR A 52 11.75 -8.23 19.72
CA THR A 52 12.87 -9.09 20.12
C THR A 52 13.25 -10.07 19.02
N GLU A 53 12.37 -10.29 18.04
CA GLU A 53 12.58 -11.23 16.96
C GLU A 53 11.96 -10.73 15.65
N LEU A 54 12.70 -10.92 14.58
CA LEU A 54 12.32 -10.54 13.22
C LEU A 54 12.19 -11.78 12.36
N THR A 55 11.07 -11.92 11.64
CA THR A 55 10.90 -12.96 10.63
C THR A 55 10.83 -12.36 9.24
N VAL A 56 11.58 -12.93 8.31
CA VAL A 56 11.62 -12.51 6.90
C VAL A 56 11.27 -13.66 5.97
N GLY A 57 10.50 -13.37 4.93
CA GLY A 57 10.29 -14.26 3.79
C GLY A 57 11.12 -13.79 2.60
N LEU A 58 11.66 -14.75 1.86
CA LEU A 58 12.55 -14.52 0.71
C LEU A 58 11.95 -14.99 -0.61
N VAL A 59 12.51 -14.48 -1.71
CA VAL A 59 12.12 -14.83 -3.09
C VAL A 59 12.34 -16.29 -3.45
N ASP A 60 13.31 -16.95 -2.82
CA ASP A 60 13.56 -18.38 -3.02
C ASP A 60 12.60 -19.28 -2.21
N GLY A 61 11.70 -18.70 -1.41
CA GLY A 61 10.77 -19.43 -0.53
C GLY A 61 11.30 -19.67 0.88
N SER A 62 12.50 -19.24 1.21
CA SER A 62 13.02 -19.36 2.59
C SER A 62 12.28 -18.39 3.52
N VAL A 63 11.90 -18.89 4.70
CA VAL A 63 11.36 -18.11 5.82
C VAL A 63 12.36 -18.23 6.97
N ILE A 64 12.89 -17.12 7.44
CA ILE A 64 13.99 -17.10 8.42
C ILE A 64 13.64 -16.15 9.55
N SER A 65 13.78 -16.63 10.78
CA SER A 65 13.65 -15.81 11.98
C SER A 65 15.00 -15.51 12.61
N TYR A 66 15.13 -14.30 13.12
CA TYR A 66 16.32 -13.77 13.71
C TYR A 66 16.02 -13.20 15.09
N THR A 67 16.98 -13.28 16.02
CA THR A 67 16.97 -12.42 17.20
C THR A 67 17.14 -10.97 16.78
N TRP A 68 16.58 -10.05 17.55
CA TRP A 68 16.80 -8.62 17.39
C TRP A 68 17.35 -8.05 18.71
N PRO A 69 18.45 -7.26 18.66
CA PRO A 69 19.12 -6.71 17.49
C PRO A 69 20.29 -7.54 16.91
N GLU A 70 20.67 -8.67 17.51
CA GLU A 70 21.92 -9.39 17.14
C GLU A 70 21.84 -10.15 15.81
N LEU A 71 20.64 -10.34 15.26
CA LEU A 71 20.39 -11.09 14.02
C LEU A 71 20.96 -12.52 14.03
N ARG A 72 20.91 -13.20 15.18
CA ARG A 72 21.22 -14.63 15.24
C ARG A 72 20.05 -15.41 14.67
N ILE A 73 20.31 -16.33 13.76
CA ILE A 73 19.25 -17.16 13.17
C ILE A 73 18.67 -18.06 14.26
N LEU A 74 17.37 -17.97 14.45
CA LEU A 74 16.61 -18.79 15.39
C LEU A 74 15.99 -20.00 14.70
N ARG A 75 15.29 -19.76 13.58
CA ARG A 75 14.58 -20.80 12.81
C ARG A 75 14.65 -20.54 11.32
N LYS A 76 14.56 -21.63 10.55
CA LYS A 76 14.43 -21.62 9.10
C LYS A 76 13.32 -22.57 8.69
N TYR A 77 12.52 -22.16 7.73
CA TYR A 77 11.51 -22.97 7.09
C TYR A 77 11.56 -22.73 5.58
N LYS A 78 11.22 -23.76 4.79
CA LYS A 78 11.30 -23.69 3.33
C LYS A 78 9.94 -23.92 2.69
N LEU A 79 9.44 -22.88 2.02
CA LEU A 79 8.30 -22.97 1.13
C LEU A 79 8.73 -23.46 -0.27
N PRO A 80 7.82 -24.10 -1.03
CA PRO A 80 8.10 -24.64 -2.35
C PRO A 80 8.34 -23.55 -3.42
N SER A 81 7.89 -22.33 -3.20
CA SER A 81 8.12 -21.17 -4.05
C SER A 81 8.29 -19.88 -3.24
N LYS A 82 8.50 -18.75 -3.93
CA LYS A 82 8.57 -17.40 -3.36
C LYS A 82 7.60 -17.20 -2.20
N CYS A 83 8.13 -16.73 -1.07
CA CYS A 83 7.32 -16.33 0.06
C CYS A 83 6.65 -14.98 -0.25
N VAL A 84 5.33 -14.92 -0.20
CA VAL A 84 4.55 -13.71 -0.53
C VAL A 84 4.16 -12.96 0.74
N TYR A 85 3.95 -13.69 1.83
CA TYR A 85 3.52 -13.13 3.10
C TYR A 85 4.04 -13.96 4.28
N VAL A 86 4.41 -13.26 5.36
CA VAL A 86 4.68 -13.81 6.69
C VAL A 86 3.98 -12.92 7.73
N GLY A 87 3.40 -13.52 8.76
CA GLY A 87 2.77 -12.78 9.84
C GLY A 87 2.41 -13.66 11.04
N MET A 88 2.44 -13.08 12.23
CA MET A 88 1.95 -13.75 13.44
C MET A 88 0.42 -13.66 13.53
N LEU A 89 -0.26 -14.78 13.75
CA LEU A 89 -1.73 -14.82 13.86
C LEU A 89 -2.24 -14.38 15.24
N ASN A 90 -1.55 -14.77 16.30
CA ASN A 90 -2.11 -14.76 17.67
C ASN A 90 -1.90 -13.44 18.40
N ALA A 91 -1.93 -12.33 17.67
CA ALA A 91 -1.79 -11.00 18.28
C ALA A 91 -2.97 -10.68 19.22
N HIS A 92 -4.12 -11.33 19.11
CA HIS A 92 -5.30 -10.94 19.89
C HIS A 92 -6.11 -12.11 20.47
N VAL A 93 -5.70 -13.35 20.21
CA VAL A 93 -6.40 -14.57 20.64
C VAL A 93 -5.35 -15.61 21.02
N ASP A 94 -5.17 -15.82 22.32
CA ASP A 94 -4.27 -16.80 22.95
C ASP A 94 -5.02 -18.02 23.44
N VAL A 95 -6.25 -17.80 23.93
CA VAL A 95 -7.06 -18.82 24.59
C VAL A 95 -8.26 -19.17 23.74
N PHE A 96 -8.35 -20.45 23.37
CA PHE A 96 -9.55 -21.04 22.81
C PHE A 96 -10.33 -21.74 23.93
N TYR A 97 -11.61 -21.42 24.06
CA TYR A 97 -12.49 -22.05 25.04
C TYR A 97 -12.92 -23.44 24.57
N LYS A 98 -13.30 -24.29 25.53
CA LYS A 98 -13.78 -25.64 25.27
C LYS A 98 -14.83 -25.71 24.14
N ASP A 99 -15.87 -24.88 24.19
CA ASP A 99 -16.93 -24.86 23.18
C ASP A 99 -16.41 -24.60 21.76
N PHE A 100 -15.34 -23.80 21.64
CA PHE A 100 -14.69 -23.55 20.36
C PHE A 100 -13.91 -24.79 19.90
N CYS A 101 -13.11 -25.40 20.77
CA CYS A 101 -12.35 -26.60 20.45
C CYS A 101 -13.29 -27.77 20.11
N ASP A 102 -14.35 -27.97 20.88
CA ASP A 102 -15.36 -29.02 20.67
C ASP A 102 -16.06 -28.85 19.31
N LYS A 103 -16.32 -27.62 18.88
CA LYS A 103 -16.90 -27.33 17.55
C LYS A 103 -15.98 -27.75 16.40
N TYR A 104 -14.68 -27.77 16.61
CA TYR A 104 -13.66 -28.11 15.61
C TYR A 104 -12.90 -29.39 15.99
N ASP A 105 -13.54 -30.32 16.69
CA ASP A 105 -12.95 -31.62 17.07
C ASP A 105 -12.44 -32.35 15.82
N GLY A 106 -11.18 -32.79 15.86
CA GLY A 106 -10.48 -33.41 14.74
C GLY A 106 -9.71 -32.46 13.81
N SER A 107 -9.72 -31.14 14.05
CA SER A 107 -8.77 -30.22 13.41
C SER A 107 -7.36 -30.38 14.01
N ASN A 108 -6.34 -30.34 13.16
CA ASN A 108 -4.95 -30.29 13.61
C ASN A 108 -4.62 -28.98 14.34
N LEU A 109 -5.41 -27.93 14.13
CA LEU A 109 -5.25 -26.64 14.81
C LEU A 109 -5.72 -26.68 16.26
N TYR A 110 -6.64 -27.58 16.60
CA TYR A 110 -7.29 -27.63 17.91
C TYR A 110 -7.17 -29.04 18.47
N PRO A 111 -6.06 -29.35 19.18
CA PRO A 111 -5.98 -30.61 19.89
C PRO A 111 -7.10 -30.68 20.95
N LYS A 112 -7.43 -31.90 21.40
CA LYS A 112 -8.48 -32.12 22.40
C LYS A 112 -8.23 -31.25 23.63
N TYR A 113 -9.24 -30.46 24.00
CA TYR A 113 -9.16 -29.49 25.08
C TYR A 113 -8.93 -30.20 26.43
N ASP A 114 -7.78 -29.95 27.06
CA ASP A 114 -7.35 -30.52 28.34
C ASP A 114 -7.36 -29.50 29.51
N GLY A 115 -7.71 -28.25 29.24
CA GLY A 115 -7.91 -27.20 30.26
C GLY A 115 -7.45 -25.82 29.79
N PHE A 116 -6.30 -25.72 29.11
CA PHE A 116 -5.79 -24.46 28.55
C PHE A 116 -4.88 -24.73 27.35
N TRP A 117 -5.38 -24.48 26.14
CA TRP A 117 -4.52 -24.44 24.96
C TRP A 117 -4.00 -23.01 24.78
N LYS A 118 -2.78 -22.78 25.24
CA LYS A 118 -2.07 -21.51 25.08
C LYS A 118 -1.35 -21.54 23.76
N ASN A 119 -1.76 -20.70 22.83
CA ASN A 119 -1.08 -20.60 21.55
C ASN A 119 -0.56 -19.19 21.35
N ASP A 120 0.71 -18.99 21.65
CA ASP A 120 1.29 -17.65 21.70
C ASP A 120 2.01 -17.26 20.39
N ARG A 121 2.42 -18.26 19.59
CA ARG A 121 3.37 -18.07 18.49
C ARG A 121 3.03 -18.85 17.22
N LEU A 122 1.82 -18.68 16.70
CA LEU A 122 1.50 -19.12 15.34
C LEU A 122 2.03 -18.17 14.28
N LEU A 123 2.93 -18.67 13.43
CA LEU A 123 3.38 -17.99 12.23
C LEU A 123 2.58 -18.52 11.02
N VAL A 124 1.93 -17.63 10.29
CA VAL A 124 1.40 -17.95 8.96
C VAL A 124 2.39 -17.51 7.90
N CYS A 125 2.61 -18.37 6.90
CA CYS A 125 3.37 -18.02 5.71
C CYS A 125 2.62 -18.45 4.45
N VAL A 126 2.73 -17.65 3.39
CA VAL A 126 2.04 -17.90 2.11
C VAL A 126 3.06 -17.90 0.98
N SER A 127 2.97 -18.89 0.11
CA SER A 127 3.80 -19.04 -1.08
C SER A 127 3.05 -18.61 -2.35
N GLU A 128 3.82 -18.20 -3.36
CA GLU A 128 3.28 -17.81 -4.66
C GLU A 128 2.57 -18.96 -5.39
N CYS A 129 3.03 -20.20 -5.22
CA CYS A 129 2.34 -21.38 -5.72
C CYS A 129 1.16 -21.80 -4.84
N GLY A 130 0.60 -20.92 -4.00
CA GLY A 130 -0.71 -21.16 -3.39
C GLY A 130 -0.71 -21.99 -2.10
N PHE A 131 0.44 -22.35 -1.53
CA PHE A 131 0.47 -22.93 -0.18
C PHE A 131 0.40 -21.86 0.89
N LEU A 132 -0.56 -21.98 1.80
CA LEU A 132 -0.61 -21.28 3.08
C LEU A 132 -0.26 -22.29 4.17
N CYS A 133 0.84 -22.05 4.87
CA CYS A 133 1.33 -22.95 5.92
C CYS A 133 1.21 -22.25 7.26
N LEU A 134 0.65 -22.96 8.22
CA LEU A 134 0.61 -22.56 9.61
C LEU A 134 1.70 -23.31 10.36
N LEU A 135 2.58 -22.55 11.00
CA LEU A 135 3.75 -23.08 11.68
C LEU A 135 3.64 -22.79 13.18
N ASP A 136 3.95 -23.81 13.97
CA ASP A 136 4.25 -23.67 15.38
C ASP A 136 5.61 -22.98 15.50
N TRP A 137 5.59 -21.71 15.88
CA TRP A 137 6.79 -20.88 15.91
C TRP A 137 7.36 -20.68 17.31
N ASP A 138 6.91 -21.49 18.27
CA ASP A 138 7.47 -21.48 19.62
C ASP A 138 8.76 -22.31 19.70
N PHE A 139 9.80 -21.75 20.31
CA PHE A 139 11.17 -22.28 20.30
C PHE A 139 11.43 -23.37 21.34
N GLU A 140 10.58 -23.46 22.36
CA GLU A 140 10.84 -24.28 23.54
C GLU A 140 10.43 -25.75 23.37
N GLU A 141 9.54 -26.06 22.42
CA GLU A 141 9.08 -27.44 22.18
C GLU A 141 9.21 -27.85 20.72
N ASN A 142 9.94 -28.96 20.47
CA ASN A 142 9.92 -29.64 19.18
C ASN A 142 8.71 -30.59 19.12
N VAL A 143 7.50 -30.02 19.05
CA VAL A 143 6.31 -30.85 18.86
C VAL A 143 6.26 -31.27 17.38
N VAL A 144 6.40 -32.57 17.14
CA VAL A 144 6.23 -33.15 15.81
C VAL A 144 4.73 -33.20 15.52
N HIS A 145 4.25 -32.20 14.78
CA HIS A 145 2.87 -32.15 14.30
C HIS A 145 2.71 -33.05 13.06
N LYS A 146 1.66 -33.88 13.03
CA LYS A 146 1.27 -34.59 11.79
C LYS A 146 0.51 -33.62 10.89
N SER A 147 1.22 -32.84 10.11
CA SER A 147 0.63 -31.90 9.16
C SER A 147 -0.20 -32.66 8.11
N ARG A 148 -1.43 -32.20 7.84
CA ARG A 148 -2.24 -32.65 6.71
C ARG A 148 -2.44 -31.47 5.76
N CYS A 149 -2.23 -31.72 4.46
CA CYS A 149 -2.57 -30.75 3.43
C CYS A 149 -4.08 -30.81 3.14
N LYS A 150 -4.75 -29.67 3.27
CA LYS A 150 -6.16 -29.48 2.93
C LYS A 150 -6.25 -28.71 1.62
N GLN A 151 -6.88 -29.31 0.61
CA GLN A 151 -7.18 -28.62 -0.65
C GLN A 151 -8.35 -27.66 -0.44
N MET A 152 -8.14 -26.37 -0.69
CA MET A 152 -9.16 -25.33 -0.48
C MET A 152 -9.86 -24.89 -1.77
N SER A 153 -9.20 -25.08 -2.91
CA SER A 153 -9.75 -24.78 -4.23
C SER A 153 -9.18 -25.76 -5.24
N GLY A 154 -9.99 -26.21 -6.21
CA GLY A 154 -9.76 -27.36 -7.10
C GLY A 154 -8.54 -27.33 -8.04
N SER A 155 -7.36 -27.04 -7.52
CA SER A 155 -6.10 -27.52 -8.06
C SER A 155 -5.70 -28.74 -7.25
N ASP A 156 -5.43 -29.85 -7.92
CA ASP A 156 -4.76 -30.97 -7.27
C ASP A 156 -3.43 -30.48 -6.70
N ALA A 157 -3.15 -30.87 -5.46
CA ALA A 157 -1.84 -30.60 -4.88
C ALA A 157 -0.82 -31.43 -5.66
N ASP A 158 0.01 -30.76 -6.43
CA ASP A 158 1.13 -31.39 -7.13
C ASP A 158 2.02 -32.08 -6.08
N GLU A 159 2.06 -33.41 -6.09
CA GLU A 159 2.82 -34.21 -5.13
C GLU A 159 4.29 -33.79 -5.11
N ALA A 160 4.85 -33.39 -6.25
CA ALA A 160 6.23 -32.90 -6.35
C ALA A 160 6.45 -31.57 -5.61
N LEU A 161 5.43 -30.71 -5.50
CA LEU A 161 5.52 -29.47 -4.71
C LEU A 161 5.37 -29.74 -3.21
N LEU A 162 4.56 -30.74 -2.83
CA LEU A 162 4.44 -31.18 -1.44
C LEU A 162 5.74 -31.80 -0.93
N GLU A 163 6.45 -32.58 -1.75
CA GLU A 163 7.76 -33.14 -1.39
C GLU A 163 8.83 -32.07 -1.12
N ARG A 164 8.71 -30.90 -1.74
CA ARG A 164 9.62 -29.76 -1.54
C ARG A 164 9.33 -28.96 -0.28
N LEU A 165 8.19 -29.20 0.36
CA LEU A 165 7.74 -28.46 1.52
C LEU A 165 8.30 -29.13 2.78
N SER A 166 9.03 -28.37 3.60
CA SER A 166 9.42 -28.87 4.92
C SER A 166 8.15 -29.07 5.76
N THR A 167 7.96 -30.24 6.34
CA THR A 167 6.86 -30.49 7.27
C THR A 167 7.22 -30.13 8.71
N ASP A 168 8.46 -29.72 8.94
CA ASP A 168 8.96 -29.38 10.27
C ASP A 168 8.16 -28.19 10.82
N PHE A 169 7.73 -28.30 12.07
CA PHE A 169 6.92 -27.30 12.78
C PHE A 169 5.55 -27.00 12.15
N CYS A 170 5.19 -27.66 11.05
CA CYS A 170 3.97 -27.32 10.33
C CYS A 170 2.76 -27.98 10.99
N ILE A 171 1.82 -27.16 11.45
CA ILE A 171 0.58 -27.63 12.06
C ILE A 171 -0.43 -27.98 10.97
N SER A 172 -0.58 -27.11 9.98
CA SER A 172 -1.57 -27.25 8.91
C SER A 172 -1.13 -26.56 7.62
N ILE A 173 -1.49 -27.18 6.50
CA ILE A 173 -1.17 -26.69 5.16
C ILE A 173 -2.47 -26.57 4.38
N PHE A 174 -2.68 -25.44 3.73
CA PHE A 174 -3.83 -25.18 2.88
C PHE A 174 -3.36 -24.87 1.46
N LYS A 175 -3.86 -25.61 0.47
CA LYS A 175 -3.55 -25.39 -0.95
C LYS A 175 -4.67 -24.60 -1.61
N PHE A 176 -4.30 -23.44 -2.15
CA PHE A 176 -5.14 -22.57 -2.96
C PHE A 176 -4.67 -22.56 -4.41
N LYS A 177 -5.54 -22.04 -5.28
CA LYS A 177 -5.26 -21.86 -6.70
C LYS A 177 -4.14 -20.84 -6.88
N GLU A 178 -3.09 -21.27 -7.56
CA GLU A 178 -1.94 -20.46 -7.91
C GLU A 178 -2.19 -19.60 -9.17
N PRO A 179 -1.45 -18.50 -9.35
CA PRO A 179 -0.53 -17.92 -8.39
C PRO A 179 -1.24 -17.07 -7.32
N ILE A 180 -0.62 -16.92 -6.15
CA ILE A 180 -0.95 -15.90 -5.14
C ILE A 180 0.11 -14.82 -5.20
N ASN A 181 -0.30 -13.58 -5.44
CA ASN A 181 0.61 -12.43 -5.56
C ASN A 181 0.40 -11.42 -4.44
N ALA A 182 -0.78 -11.45 -3.83
CA ALA A 182 -1.24 -10.47 -2.88
C ALA A 182 -1.94 -11.15 -1.71
N VAL A 183 -1.56 -10.70 -0.51
CA VAL A 183 -2.15 -11.12 0.75
C VAL A 183 -2.45 -9.87 1.56
N ALA A 184 -3.64 -9.80 2.12
CA ALA A 184 -4.01 -8.76 3.08
C ALA A 184 -4.61 -9.41 4.32
N VAL A 185 -4.26 -8.90 5.49
CA VAL A 185 -4.82 -9.35 6.77
C VAL A 185 -5.45 -8.17 7.47
N ASN A 186 -6.49 -8.45 8.25
CA ASN A 186 -7.06 -7.45 9.12
C ASN A 186 -6.11 -7.17 10.30
N SER A 187 -6.01 -5.92 10.72
CA SER A 187 -5.14 -5.48 11.81
C SER A 187 -5.49 -6.13 13.15
N LEU A 188 -6.77 -6.43 13.37
CA LEU A 188 -7.31 -7.06 14.58
C LEU A 188 -7.57 -8.57 14.38
N MET A 189 -8.22 -8.93 13.28
CA MET A 189 -8.59 -10.32 12.97
C MET A 189 -7.56 -10.94 12.02
N LYS A 190 -6.31 -11.10 12.48
CA LYS A 190 -5.21 -11.61 11.64
C LYS A 190 -5.44 -13.04 11.11
N HIS A 191 -6.30 -13.82 11.78
CA HIS A 191 -6.74 -15.15 11.32
C HIS A 191 -7.62 -15.10 10.05
N ARG A 192 -8.17 -13.93 9.70
CA ARG A 192 -8.92 -13.71 8.46
C ARG A 192 -7.99 -13.11 7.42
N ILE A 193 -7.68 -13.92 6.42
CA ILE A 193 -6.69 -13.60 5.41
C ILE A 193 -7.39 -13.49 4.06
N VAL A 194 -7.15 -12.38 3.37
CA VAL A 194 -7.57 -12.18 1.99
C VAL A 194 -6.42 -12.54 1.07
N LEU A 195 -6.67 -13.50 0.18
CA LEU A 195 -5.71 -14.01 -0.79
C LEU A 195 -6.15 -13.67 -2.21
N GLY A 196 -5.20 -13.35 -3.09
CA GLY A 196 -5.44 -13.23 -4.52
C GLY A 196 -4.14 -13.13 -5.31
N GLY A 197 -4.21 -13.34 -6.62
CA GLY A 197 -3.03 -13.30 -7.47
C GLY A 197 -3.29 -13.75 -8.89
N GLY A 198 -2.52 -13.23 -9.83
CA GLY A 198 -2.72 -13.52 -11.25
C GLY A 198 -4.18 -13.28 -11.64
N SER A 199 -4.76 -14.22 -12.39
CA SER A 199 -6.16 -14.14 -12.82
C SER A 199 -7.18 -14.68 -11.81
N ASN A 200 -6.75 -15.01 -10.59
CA ASN A 200 -7.60 -15.55 -9.54
C ASN A 200 -8.38 -14.43 -8.84
N VAL A 201 -9.62 -14.74 -8.48
CA VAL A 201 -10.49 -13.83 -7.71
C VAL A 201 -10.04 -13.74 -6.25
N PRO A 202 -10.26 -12.61 -5.56
CA PRO A 202 -9.95 -12.50 -4.14
C PRO A 202 -10.80 -13.48 -3.32
N ILE A 203 -10.19 -14.09 -2.31
CA ILE A 203 -10.82 -15.04 -1.39
C ILE A 203 -10.56 -14.59 0.04
N LEU A 204 -11.61 -14.52 0.86
CA LEU A 204 -11.48 -14.39 2.31
C LEU A 204 -11.46 -15.78 2.94
N PHE A 205 -10.33 -16.13 3.53
CA PHE A 205 -10.12 -17.38 4.23
C PHE A 205 -10.03 -17.15 5.74
N ASP A 206 -10.76 -17.95 6.50
CA ASP A 206 -10.66 -18.02 7.95
C ASP A 206 -9.76 -19.20 8.31
N VAL A 207 -8.54 -18.89 8.77
CA VAL A 207 -7.55 -19.90 9.14
C VAL A 207 -8.06 -20.77 10.28
N TYR A 208 -8.71 -20.16 11.26
CA TYR A 208 -9.23 -20.86 12.44
C TYR A 208 -10.45 -21.70 12.11
N GLY A 209 -11.37 -21.17 11.31
CA GLY A 209 -12.51 -21.94 10.81
C GLY A 209 -12.15 -22.95 9.70
N GLU A 210 -10.88 -22.96 9.25
CA GLU A 210 -10.37 -23.74 8.12
C GLU A 210 -11.24 -23.70 6.87
N ARG A 211 -11.88 -22.55 6.62
CA ARG A 211 -12.90 -22.44 5.57
C ARG A 211 -12.83 -21.12 4.83
N ILE A 212 -13.23 -21.18 3.56
CA ILE A 212 -13.45 -19.99 2.76
C ILE A 212 -14.76 -19.34 3.22
N LEU A 213 -14.68 -18.12 3.74
CA LEU A 213 -15.84 -17.33 4.15
C LEU A 213 -16.49 -16.62 2.97
N TRP A 214 -15.67 -16.17 2.02
CA TRP A 214 -16.14 -15.42 0.86
C TRP A 214 -15.19 -15.59 -0.32
N LYS A 215 -15.76 -15.60 -1.53
CA LYS A 215 -15.01 -15.66 -2.79
C LYS A 215 -15.59 -14.63 -3.76
N GLY A 216 -14.74 -13.75 -4.27
CA GLY A 216 -15.15 -12.73 -5.24
C GLY A 216 -15.53 -13.32 -6.60
N LYS A 217 -16.16 -12.51 -7.43
CA LYS A 217 -16.37 -12.75 -8.86
C LYS A 217 -15.52 -11.79 -9.66
N ARG A 218 -15.17 -12.21 -10.88
CA ARG A 218 -14.48 -11.31 -11.82
C ARG A 218 -15.36 -10.11 -12.15
N PRO A 219 -14.76 -8.97 -12.52
CA PRO A 219 -15.50 -7.88 -13.14
C PRO A 219 -16.31 -8.38 -14.35
N PRO A 220 -17.48 -7.79 -14.62
CA PRO A 220 -18.25 -8.09 -15.81
C PRO A 220 -17.44 -7.80 -17.08
N PRO A 221 -17.66 -8.54 -18.19
CA PRO A 221 -16.95 -8.32 -19.44
C PRO A 221 -17.17 -6.90 -19.99
N THR A 222 -16.35 -6.51 -20.97
CA THR A 222 -16.50 -5.24 -21.69
C THR A 222 -17.85 -5.20 -22.42
N LEU A 223 -18.26 -4.02 -22.90
CA LEU A 223 -19.44 -3.88 -23.76
C LEU A 223 -19.29 -4.62 -25.10
N LEU A 224 -18.06 -4.97 -25.48
CA LEU A 224 -17.73 -5.82 -26.62
C LEU A 224 -17.69 -7.33 -26.27
N ASP A 225 -18.16 -7.70 -25.08
CA ASP A 225 -18.14 -9.07 -24.54
C ASP A 225 -16.73 -9.66 -24.42
N LEU A 226 -15.70 -8.80 -24.31
CA LEU A 226 -14.34 -9.25 -24.10
C LEU A 226 -14.08 -9.48 -22.60
N PRO A 227 -13.29 -10.51 -22.24
CA PRO A 227 -12.90 -10.72 -20.85
C PRO A 227 -12.12 -9.52 -20.31
N THR A 228 -12.56 -8.98 -19.17
CA THR A 228 -11.84 -7.90 -18.50
C THR A 228 -10.50 -8.41 -17.99
N PRO A 229 -9.38 -7.70 -18.28
CA PRO A 229 -8.11 -7.97 -17.64
C PRO A 229 -8.26 -7.92 -16.12
N PHE A 230 -7.81 -8.97 -15.45
CA PHE A 230 -7.95 -9.07 -14.00
C PHE A 230 -6.73 -9.76 -13.41
N ASN A 231 -5.58 -9.08 -13.46
CA ASN A 231 -4.33 -9.60 -12.92
C ASN A 231 -4.00 -8.92 -11.59
N ILE A 232 -4.35 -9.55 -10.46
CA ILE A 232 -4.20 -8.97 -9.12
C ILE A 232 -2.72 -8.85 -8.75
N THR A 233 -2.30 -7.65 -8.36
CA THR A 233 -0.93 -7.34 -7.92
C THR A 233 -0.84 -7.00 -6.43
N CYS A 234 -1.85 -6.31 -5.88
CA CYS A 234 -1.92 -6.07 -4.43
C CYS A 234 -3.37 -5.96 -3.95
N ILE A 235 -3.56 -6.24 -2.66
CA ILE A 235 -4.86 -6.19 -1.97
C ILE A 235 -4.64 -5.43 -0.67
N THR A 236 -5.62 -4.61 -0.26
CA THR A 236 -5.62 -3.97 1.05
C THR A 236 -7.04 -3.90 1.61
N ILE A 237 -7.18 -3.99 2.93
CA ILE A 237 -8.47 -3.89 3.62
C ILE A 237 -8.70 -2.43 4.03
N LEU A 238 -9.88 -1.90 3.72
CA LEU A 238 -10.27 -0.52 4.01
C LEU A 238 -10.94 -0.41 5.39
N GLU A 239 -10.19 -0.79 6.43
CA GLU A 239 -10.71 -1.02 7.78
C GLU A 239 -11.40 0.18 8.42
N HIS A 240 -11.01 1.41 8.07
CA HIS A 240 -11.66 2.63 8.57
C HIS A 240 -13.14 2.70 8.17
N ILE A 241 -13.51 2.13 7.02
CA ILE A 241 -14.91 2.04 6.56
C ILE A 241 -15.55 0.74 7.06
N SER A 242 -14.93 -0.40 6.72
CA SER A 242 -15.45 -1.73 7.05
C SER A 242 -14.34 -2.77 7.00
N VAL A 243 -14.45 -3.79 7.85
CA VAL A 243 -13.57 -4.98 7.80
C VAL A 243 -13.85 -5.88 6.60
N ASP A 244 -15.02 -5.70 5.97
CA ASP A 244 -15.50 -6.48 4.83
C ASP A 244 -15.28 -5.75 3.48
N LEU A 245 -14.61 -4.60 3.50
CA LEU A 245 -14.34 -3.79 2.31
C LEU A 245 -12.86 -3.92 1.93
N ILE A 246 -12.60 -4.41 0.72
CA ILE A 246 -11.24 -4.56 0.18
C ILE A 246 -11.07 -3.75 -1.10
N ALA A 247 -9.87 -3.23 -1.28
CA ALA A 247 -9.40 -2.68 -2.54
C ALA A 247 -8.41 -3.65 -3.17
N VAL A 248 -8.66 -3.98 -4.44
CA VAL A 248 -7.86 -4.92 -5.24
C VAL A 248 -7.26 -4.14 -6.40
N ALA A 249 -5.95 -3.99 -6.42
CA ALA A 249 -5.23 -3.37 -7.51
C ALA A 249 -4.74 -4.42 -8.50
N THR A 250 -4.70 -4.02 -9.76
CA THR A 250 -4.37 -4.91 -10.88
C THR A 250 -3.22 -4.36 -11.71
N LYS A 251 -2.65 -5.23 -12.55
CA LYS A 251 -1.52 -4.92 -13.42
C LYS A 251 -1.84 -3.82 -14.44
N ASP A 252 -3.08 -3.69 -14.90
CA ASP A 252 -3.52 -2.72 -15.90
C ASP A 252 -3.97 -1.36 -15.31
N SER A 253 -3.35 -0.94 -14.20
CA SER A 253 -3.68 0.32 -13.52
C SER A 253 -5.10 0.44 -12.95
N ARG A 254 -5.88 -0.64 -12.90
CA ARG A 254 -7.24 -0.63 -12.34
C ARG A 254 -7.26 -1.02 -10.87
N ILE A 255 -8.20 -0.42 -10.15
CA ILE A 255 -8.51 -0.76 -8.77
C ILE A 255 -10.00 -1.07 -8.65
N TYR A 256 -10.30 -2.20 -8.05
CA TYR A 256 -11.65 -2.67 -7.80
C TYR A 256 -11.93 -2.66 -6.30
N LEU A 257 -13.07 -2.11 -5.89
CA LEU A 257 -13.60 -2.26 -4.53
C LEU A 257 -14.53 -3.46 -4.50
N TYR A 258 -14.36 -4.32 -3.50
CA TYR A 258 -15.31 -5.37 -3.16
C TYR A 258 -15.82 -5.12 -1.75
N ASP A 259 -17.13 -4.97 -1.58
CA ASP A 259 -17.78 -5.09 -0.28
C ASP A 259 -18.40 -6.48 -0.19
N MET A 260 -17.80 -7.33 0.65
CA MET A 260 -18.19 -8.74 0.81
C MET A 260 -19.63 -8.87 1.35
N MET A 261 -20.13 -7.85 2.04
CA MET A 261 -21.48 -7.79 2.57
C MET A 261 -22.49 -7.16 1.60
N ALA A 262 -22.04 -6.65 0.44
CA ALA A 262 -22.93 -6.10 -0.59
C ALA A 262 -23.16 -7.11 -1.71
N GLN A 263 -22.08 -7.62 -2.32
CA GLN A 263 -22.14 -8.57 -3.43
C GLN A 263 -20.77 -9.25 -3.67
N HIS A 264 -20.74 -10.27 -4.54
CA HIS A 264 -19.49 -10.94 -4.91
C HIS A 264 -18.71 -10.24 -6.03
N GLU A 265 -19.39 -9.46 -6.87
CA GLU A 265 -18.78 -8.64 -7.93
C GLU A 265 -18.20 -7.33 -7.35
N PRO A 266 -17.30 -6.64 -8.06
CA PRO A 266 -16.88 -5.31 -7.66
C PRO A 266 -18.08 -4.38 -7.43
N VAL A 267 -18.03 -3.58 -6.37
CA VAL A 267 -19.04 -2.55 -6.08
C VAL A 267 -18.65 -1.18 -6.62
N PHE A 268 -17.40 -1.01 -7.03
CA PHE A 268 -16.88 0.21 -7.63
C PHE A 268 -15.53 -0.10 -8.28
N ASP A 269 -15.16 0.64 -9.32
CA ASP A 269 -13.85 0.54 -9.94
C ASP A 269 -13.39 1.88 -10.51
N TRP A 270 -12.07 2.02 -10.65
CA TRP A 270 -11.47 3.13 -11.38
C TRP A 270 -10.11 2.73 -11.93
N ASN A 271 -9.66 3.42 -12.98
CA ASN A 271 -8.31 3.29 -13.51
C ASN A 271 -7.51 4.54 -13.20
N VAL A 272 -6.30 4.36 -12.66
CA VAL A 272 -5.41 5.45 -12.25
C VAL A 272 -4.87 6.26 -13.44
N CYS A 273 -4.84 5.66 -14.64
CA CYS A 273 -4.39 6.28 -15.88
C CYS A 273 -5.51 6.88 -16.73
N ASP A 274 -6.78 6.70 -16.36
CA ASP A 274 -7.90 7.11 -17.20
C ASP A 274 -8.02 8.64 -17.29
N VAL A 275 -8.13 9.16 -18.53
CA VAL A 275 -8.38 10.57 -18.84
C VAL A 275 -9.69 11.08 -18.22
N ARG A 276 -10.70 10.21 -18.04
CA ARG A 276 -11.93 10.54 -17.30
C ARG A 276 -11.67 10.75 -15.79
N GLY A 277 -10.56 10.24 -15.27
CA GLY A 277 -9.99 10.56 -13.96
C GLY A 277 -9.23 11.89 -13.91
N PHE A 278 -8.93 12.53 -15.05
CA PHE A 278 -8.19 13.81 -15.10
C PHE A 278 -9.04 14.99 -14.61
N ASN A 279 -10.35 14.82 -14.44
CA ASN A 279 -11.19 15.81 -13.75
C ASN A 279 -11.11 15.73 -12.21
N PHE A 280 -10.14 14.99 -11.65
CA PHE A 280 -10.04 14.83 -10.19
C PHE A 280 -8.65 15.07 -9.56
N SER A 281 -7.66 15.68 -10.23
CA SER A 281 -6.39 16.01 -9.54
C SER A 281 -5.85 17.41 -9.82
N ALA A 282 -5.41 18.10 -8.76
CA ALA A 282 -4.60 19.31 -8.84
C ALA A 282 -3.24 19.07 -9.54
N MET A 283 -2.82 17.82 -9.76
CA MET A 283 -1.60 17.49 -10.51
C MET A 283 -1.78 17.59 -12.03
N ALA A 284 -3.01 17.47 -12.54
CA ALA A 284 -3.32 17.90 -13.91
C ALA A 284 -3.21 19.43 -14.05
N MET A 285 -3.38 20.19 -12.94
CA MET A 285 -3.07 21.63 -12.85
C MET A 285 -1.59 21.93 -12.56
N ALA A 286 -0.84 21.03 -11.92
CA ALA A 286 0.56 21.26 -11.54
C ALA A 286 1.57 20.87 -12.64
N TYR A 287 1.26 19.92 -13.53
CA TYR A 287 2.19 19.43 -14.56
C TYR A 287 1.93 19.99 -15.96
N ASN A 288 0.93 20.85 -16.16
CA ASN A 288 0.76 21.53 -17.45
C ASN A 288 1.80 22.65 -17.68
N HIS A 289 2.57 23.06 -16.67
CA HIS A 289 3.51 24.19 -16.77
C HIS A 289 4.90 24.01 -16.12
N VAL A 290 5.27 22.81 -15.65
CA VAL A 290 6.65 22.59 -15.17
C VAL A 290 7.56 22.37 -16.39
N ARG A 291 8.30 23.42 -16.75
CA ARG A 291 9.41 23.36 -17.71
C ARG A 291 10.67 22.93 -16.98
N ASP A 292 11.11 21.70 -17.20
CA ASP A 292 12.43 21.26 -16.76
C ASP A 292 13.50 21.82 -17.70
N TYR A 293 14.39 22.65 -17.17
CA TYR A 293 15.57 23.13 -17.87
C TYR A 293 16.78 22.28 -17.47
N ASN A 294 17.47 21.72 -18.46
CA ASN A 294 18.79 21.14 -18.23
C ASN A 294 19.77 22.29 -17.90
N SER A 295 20.25 22.33 -16.65
CA SER A 295 21.13 23.38 -16.11
C SER A 295 22.44 23.56 -16.90
N SER A 296 22.81 22.62 -17.75
CA SER A 296 24.03 22.68 -18.56
C SER A 296 23.85 23.17 -20.00
N ARG A 297 22.62 23.19 -20.56
CA ARG A 297 22.43 23.43 -22.02
C ARG A 297 21.27 24.33 -22.44
N ARG A 298 20.49 24.92 -21.52
CA ARG A 298 19.35 25.84 -21.82
C ARG A 298 18.49 25.41 -23.03
N LYS A 299 18.31 24.10 -23.25
CA LYS A 299 17.31 23.56 -24.17
C LYS A 299 16.12 23.10 -23.35
N GLU A 300 14.94 23.59 -23.71
CA GLU A 300 13.67 23.15 -23.14
C GLU A 300 13.50 21.65 -23.41
N LEU A 301 13.41 20.84 -22.36
CA LEU A 301 13.04 19.42 -22.49
C LEU A 301 11.59 19.39 -22.99
N LYS A 302 11.39 19.03 -24.26
CA LYS A 302 10.06 18.74 -24.80
C LYS A 302 9.43 17.61 -23.98
N SER A 303 8.60 17.98 -23.00
CA SER A 303 7.74 17.16 -22.14
C SER A 303 8.37 15.95 -21.44
N SER A 304 8.28 15.89 -20.10
CA SER A 304 8.50 14.67 -19.31
C SER A 304 7.31 13.70 -19.32
N LYS A 305 6.46 13.76 -20.35
CA LYS A 305 5.59 12.65 -20.73
C LYS A 305 6.25 11.92 -21.89
N ALA A 306 6.75 10.70 -21.68
CA ALA A 306 6.90 9.84 -22.84
C ALA A 306 5.48 9.56 -23.36
N ALA A 307 5.21 9.91 -24.61
CA ALA A 307 3.92 9.71 -25.28
C ALA A 307 3.46 8.23 -25.36
N ASN A 308 4.22 7.30 -24.76
CA ASN A 308 4.09 5.85 -24.90
C ASN A 308 3.64 5.12 -23.62
N TYR A 309 3.31 5.83 -22.52
CA TYR A 309 2.85 5.17 -21.29
C TYR A 309 1.31 5.04 -21.27
N THR A 310 0.83 3.86 -21.69
CA THR A 310 -0.57 3.44 -21.59
C THR A 310 -0.83 2.71 -20.27
N ALA A 311 -2.11 2.50 -19.91
CA ALA A 311 -2.50 1.74 -18.71
C ALA A 311 -1.89 0.33 -18.64
N GLU A 312 -1.54 -0.24 -19.78
CA GLU A 312 -0.96 -1.59 -19.93
C GLU A 312 0.49 -1.68 -19.41
N ASN A 313 1.22 -0.56 -19.41
CA ASN A 313 2.63 -0.51 -19.00
C ASN A 313 2.82 0.01 -17.57
N ARG A 314 1.72 0.43 -16.91
CA ARG A 314 1.74 1.00 -15.57
C ARG A 314 1.10 0.04 -14.58
N ASN A 315 1.97 -0.72 -13.91
CA ASN A 315 1.56 -1.72 -12.94
C ASN A 315 1.46 -1.08 -11.56
N LEU A 316 0.31 -1.24 -10.90
CA LEU A 316 0.19 -0.92 -9.48
C LEU A 316 0.90 -2.02 -8.70
N THR A 317 1.86 -1.66 -7.85
CA THR A 317 2.79 -2.60 -7.22
C THR A 317 2.48 -2.82 -5.75
N CYS A 318 1.93 -1.82 -5.07
CA CYS A 318 1.58 -1.90 -3.66
C CYS A 318 0.43 -0.94 -3.31
N ALA A 319 -0.29 -1.28 -2.25
CA ALA A 319 -1.35 -0.46 -1.71
C ALA A 319 -1.34 -0.53 -0.17
N VAL A 320 -1.65 0.59 0.48
CA VAL A 320 -1.81 0.65 1.94
C VAL A 320 -2.97 1.58 2.28
N ALA A 321 -3.79 1.18 3.25
CA ALA A 321 -4.87 2.00 3.79
C ALA A 321 -4.64 2.23 5.28
N ALA A 322 -5.23 3.31 5.82
CA ALA A 322 -5.16 3.56 7.25
C ALA A 322 -5.88 2.43 8.01
N THR A 323 -5.20 1.87 9.01
CA THR A 323 -5.73 0.80 9.87
C THR A 323 -6.61 1.38 10.98
N SER A 324 -7.63 0.62 11.39
CA SER A 324 -8.54 1.04 12.48
C SER A 324 -7.91 0.91 13.86
N LEU A 325 -6.77 0.24 13.97
CA LEU A 325 -6.03 0.10 15.21
C LEU A 325 -5.33 1.42 15.58
N LYS A 326 -5.79 2.06 16.64
CA LYS A 326 -4.95 2.92 17.48
C LYS A 326 -4.42 2.01 18.59
N LEU A 327 -3.13 1.65 18.53
CA LEU A 327 -2.45 1.01 19.65
C LEU A 327 -2.34 2.05 20.77
N ASP A 328 -3.26 2.02 21.72
CA ASP A 328 -3.10 2.74 22.98
C ASP A 328 -2.35 1.82 23.97
N VAL A 329 -1.34 2.36 24.66
CA VAL A 329 -0.23 1.64 25.33
C VAL A 329 -0.68 0.74 26.50
N LYS A 330 -1.98 0.66 26.79
CA LYS A 330 -2.57 -0.25 27.78
C LYS A 330 -3.33 -1.37 27.11
N TYR A 331 -2.63 -2.29 26.43
CA TYR A 331 -3.00 -3.68 26.04
C TYR A 331 -4.49 -4.02 25.73
N THR A 332 -5.32 -3.04 25.41
CA THR A 332 -6.74 -3.18 25.13
C THR A 332 -6.94 -2.52 23.78
N ALA A 333 -6.97 -3.36 22.75
CA ALA A 333 -7.35 -2.93 21.41
C ALA A 333 -8.81 -2.48 21.46
N THR A 334 -9.06 -1.20 21.73
CA THR A 334 -10.39 -0.63 21.57
C THR A 334 -10.67 -0.52 20.07
N CYS A 335 -11.43 -1.48 19.55
CA CYS A 335 -12.01 -1.38 18.21
C CYS A 335 -12.77 -0.06 18.14
N CYS A 336 -12.29 0.89 17.32
CA CYS A 336 -12.94 2.17 17.14
C CYS A 336 -14.36 1.94 16.59
N LYS A 337 -15.38 2.08 17.45
CA LYS A 337 -16.81 1.84 17.13
C LYS A 337 -17.39 2.84 16.11
N SER A 338 -16.67 3.91 15.73
CA SER A 338 -17.13 4.80 14.68
C SER A 338 -16.68 4.27 13.31
N LYS A 339 -17.58 3.59 12.60
CA LYS A 339 -17.41 3.39 11.14
C LYS A 339 -17.24 4.77 10.52
N SER A 340 -16.10 5.01 9.89
CA SER A 340 -15.85 6.24 9.16
C SER A 340 -16.46 6.10 7.77
N ASP A 341 -17.17 7.13 7.32
CA ASP A 341 -17.68 7.21 5.94
C ASP A 341 -16.59 7.47 4.90
N GLN A 342 -15.32 7.45 5.31
CA GLN A 342 -14.19 7.68 4.44
C GLN A 342 -12.94 6.91 4.87
N CYS A 343 -12.13 6.51 3.89
CA CYS A 343 -10.82 5.90 4.12
C CYS A 343 -9.80 6.50 3.14
N SER A 344 -8.58 6.76 3.63
CA SER A 344 -7.45 7.12 2.76
C SER A 344 -6.76 5.86 2.28
N LEU A 345 -6.60 5.77 0.96
CA LEU A 345 -5.95 4.68 0.26
C LEU A 345 -4.74 5.23 -0.50
N TYR A 346 -3.57 4.66 -0.26
CA TYR A 346 -2.31 5.04 -0.91
C TYR A 346 -1.83 3.91 -1.80
N ILE A 347 -1.42 4.24 -3.02
CA ILE A 347 -1.06 3.25 -4.03
C ILE A 347 0.24 3.67 -4.70
N GLY A 348 1.18 2.73 -4.79
CA GLY A 348 2.43 2.87 -5.51
C GLY A 348 2.39 2.15 -6.86
N ASP A 349 3.16 2.66 -7.83
CA ASP A 349 3.31 2.02 -9.15
C ASP A 349 4.77 1.65 -9.47
N ASN A 350 4.94 0.99 -10.63
CA ASN A 350 6.24 0.56 -11.15
C ASN A 350 7.11 1.70 -11.72
N VAL A 351 6.57 2.92 -11.83
CA VAL A 351 7.28 4.09 -12.36
C VAL A 351 7.83 4.99 -11.24
N GLY A 352 7.30 4.84 -10.03
CA GLY A 352 7.71 5.61 -8.85
C GLY A 352 6.67 6.63 -8.37
N SER A 353 5.44 6.61 -8.89
CA SER A 353 4.38 7.49 -8.41
C SER A 353 3.67 6.90 -7.20
N ILE A 354 3.27 7.76 -6.28
CA ILE A 354 2.42 7.42 -5.15
C ILE A 354 1.16 8.28 -5.20
N TYR A 355 0.01 7.63 -5.22
CA TYR A 355 -1.31 8.24 -5.28
C TYR A 355 -1.96 8.26 -3.91
N HIS A 356 -2.70 9.33 -3.61
CA HIS A 356 -3.57 9.43 -2.45
C HIS A 356 -5.02 9.50 -2.89
N PHE A 357 -5.75 8.42 -2.69
CA PHE A 357 -7.18 8.35 -2.92
C PHE A 357 -7.94 8.45 -1.59
N LYS A 358 -9.15 9.01 -1.66
CA LYS A 358 -10.13 8.98 -0.59
C LYS A 358 -11.34 8.19 -1.07
N VAL A 359 -11.57 7.04 -0.47
CA VAL A 359 -12.79 6.24 -0.65
C VAL A 359 -13.85 6.84 0.27
N ILE A 360 -15.06 7.08 -0.24
CA ILE A 360 -16.14 7.75 0.48
C ILE A 360 -17.44 6.95 0.30
N THR A 361 -18.21 6.80 1.38
CA THR A 361 -19.49 6.08 1.45
C THR A 361 -20.47 6.82 2.39
N GLY A 362 -21.66 6.25 2.62
CA GLY A 362 -22.57 6.65 3.70
C GLY A 362 -23.07 8.11 3.62
N ASP A 363 -23.19 8.75 4.77
CA ASP A 363 -23.72 10.11 4.91
C ASP A 363 -22.82 11.13 4.20
N ARG A 364 -21.49 10.93 4.25
CA ARG A 364 -20.56 11.81 3.55
C ARG A 364 -20.73 11.75 2.02
N LEU A 365 -21.06 10.57 1.48
CA LEU A 365 -21.39 10.44 0.06
C LEU A 365 -22.69 11.20 -0.25
N ILE A 366 -23.73 11.01 0.57
CA ILE A 366 -25.02 11.68 0.41
C ILE A 366 -24.86 13.21 0.41
N GLU A 367 -24.05 13.76 1.33
CA GLU A 367 -23.74 15.18 1.39
C GLU A 367 -23.09 15.68 0.09
N ILE A 368 -22.10 14.95 -0.45
CA ILE A 368 -21.42 15.32 -1.70
C ILE A 368 -22.39 15.29 -2.89
N ILE A 369 -23.25 14.28 -2.98
CA ILE A 369 -24.25 14.20 -4.05
C ILE A 369 -25.26 15.34 -3.91
N SER A 370 -25.76 15.60 -2.71
CA SER A 370 -26.70 16.68 -2.41
C SER A 370 -26.13 18.04 -2.85
N GLN A 371 -24.89 18.35 -2.48
CA GLN A 371 -24.21 19.58 -2.90
C GLN A 371 -24.08 19.70 -4.43
N LYS A 372 -23.82 18.59 -5.14
CA LYS A 372 -23.76 18.60 -6.61
C LYS A 372 -25.13 18.79 -7.23
N VAL A 373 -26.16 18.09 -6.74
CA VAL A 373 -27.53 18.18 -7.26
C VAL A 373 -28.13 19.57 -7.04
N LYS A 374 -27.86 20.22 -5.90
CA LYS A 374 -28.31 21.59 -5.62
C LYS A 374 -27.90 22.60 -6.70
N ARG A 375 -26.74 22.40 -7.35
CA ARG A 375 -26.26 23.28 -8.45
C ARG A 375 -27.10 23.19 -9.72
N PHE A 376 -27.86 22.11 -9.91
CA PHE A 376 -28.63 21.86 -11.12
C PHE A 376 -30.15 21.93 -10.89
N LYS A 377 -30.60 22.11 -9.65
CA LYS A 377 -32.03 22.25 -9.34
C LYS A 377 -32.51 23.67 -9.63
N LYS A 378 -33.74 23.78 -10.15
CA LYS A 378 -34.47 25.04 -10.29
C LYS A 378 -34.86 25.66 -8.93
N ASN A 379 -35.07 24.83 -7.90
CA ASN A 379 -35.31 25.27 -6.54
C ASN A 379 -34.27 24.61 -5.60
N PRO A 380 -33.24 25.35 -5.14
CA PRO A 380 -32.12 24.81 -4.37
C PRO A 380 -32.48 24.38 -2.94
N ASP A 381 -33.60 24.88 -2.39
CA ASP A 381 -33.99 24.67 -0.99
C ASP A 381 -34.86 23.43 -0.77
N ALA A 382 -35.31 22.77 -1.84
CA ALA A 382 -36.06 21.51 -1.72
C ALA A 382 -35.13 20.38 -1.24
N GLU A 383 -35.31 19.95 0.01
CA GLU A 383 -34.61 18.80 0.59
C GLU A 383 -34.85 17.53 -0.24
N CYS A 384 -33.77 16.86 -0.63
CA CYS A 384 -33.85 15.53 -1.22
C CYS A 384 -33.63 14.49 -0.14
N LYS A 385 -34.46 13.45 -0.12
CA LYS A 385 -34.26 12.34 0.81
C LYS A 385 -33.00 11.56 0.41
N PRO A 386 -32.24 10.99 1.37
CA PRO A 386 -31.03 10.21 1.08
C PRO A 386 -31.23 9.12 0.03
N LYS A 387 -32.35 8.37 0.12
CA LYS A 387 -32.69 7.31 -0.84
C LYS A 387 -32.83 7.83 -2.27
N GLU A 388 -33.49 8.98 -2.45
CA GLU A 388 -33.66 9.59 -3.77
C GLU A 388 -32.32 9.99 -4.40
N LEU A 389 -31.37 10.47 -3.59
CA LEU A 389 -30.03 10.83 -4.05
C LEU A 389 -29.22 9.59 -4.47
N LEU A 390 -29.35 8.49 -3.71
CA LEU A 390 -28.71 7.22 -4.04
C LEU A 390 -29.33 6.60 -5.30
N ASP A 391 -30.65 6.62 -5.43
CA ASP A 391 -31.35 6.16 -6.64
C ASP A 391 -30.94 6.99 -7.87
N LEU A 392 -30.79 8.30 -7.72
CA LEU A 392 -30.29 9.18 -8.77
C LEU A 392 -28.85 8.80 -9.17
N LEU A 393 -27.98 8.50 -8.21
CA LEU A 393 -26.61 8.04 -8.48
C LEU A 393 -26.62 6.70 -9.23
N ILE A 394 -27.40 5.73 -8.76
CA ILE A 394 -27.50 4.39 -9.38
C ILE A 394 -28.04 4.52 -10.81
N ASN A 395 -29.09 5.31 -11.02
CA ASN A 395 -29.66 5.54 -12.34
C ASN A 395 -28.69 6.27 -13.28
N ALA A 396 -27.91 7.23 -12.77
CA ALA A 396 -26.85 7.85 -13.55
C ALA A 396 -25.81 6.82 -13.98
N ARG A 397 -25.34 5.94 -13.08
CA ARG A 397 -24.36 4.90 -13.40
C ARG A 397 -24.87 3.91 -14.44
N ARG A 398 -26.15 3.50 -14.35
CA ARG A 398 -26.80 2.66 -15.36
C ARG A 398 -26.78 3.32 -16.74
N LYS A 399 -27.08 4.62 -16.83
CA LYS A 399 -27.07 5.38 -18.09
C LYS A 399 -25.66 5.61 -18.64
N PHE A 400 -24.67 5.88 -17.78
CA PHE A 400 -23.28 6.04 -18.21
C PHE A 400 -22.63 4.70 -18.59
N GLY A 401 -23.11 3.58 -18.05
CA GLY A 401 -22.71 2.24 -18.48
C GLY A 401 -23.11 1.90 -19.91
N SER A 402 -24.06 2.63 -20.51
CA SER A 402 -24.51 2.45 -21.90
C SER A 402 -24.01 3.53 -22.87
N ALA A 403 -23.06 4.39 -22.46
CA ALA A 403 -22.56 5.46 -23.30
C ALA A 403 -21.42 4.96 -24.22
N ASN A 404 -21.44 5.34 -25.50
CA ASN A 404 -20.48 4.93 -26.56
C ASN A 404 -19.00 5.22 -26.24
N GLN A 405 -18.68 5.96 -25.17
CA GLN A 405 -17.32 6.29 -24.74
C GLN A 405 -16.78 5.36 -23.64
N ASN A 406 -17.59 4.40 -23.16
CA ASN A 406 -17.21 3.49 -22.09
C ASN A 406 -17.18 2.05 -22.59
N ASP A 407 -15.99 1.49 -22.82
CA ASP A 407 -15.86 0.07 -23.18
C ASP A 407 -16.20 -0.87 -22.00
N MET A 408 -16.27 -0.37 -20.77
CA MET A 408 -16.56 -1.17 -19.57
C MET A 408 -17.82 -0.66 -18.87
N PRO A 409 -18.70 -1.57 -18.41
CA PRO A 409 -19.82 -1.18 -17.57
C PRO A 409 -19.31 -0.63 -16.23
N ILE A 410 -19.99 0.38 -15.70
CA ILE A 410 -19.65 0.98 -14.40
C ILE A 410 -20.09 0.04 -13.28
N ASN A 411 -19.16 -0.36 -12.42
CA ASN A 411 -19.50 -1.17 -11.25
C ASN A 411 -20.18 -0.31 -10.17
N TYR A 412 -21.26 -0.84 -9.60
CA TYR A 412 -21.99 -0.24 -8.47
C TYR A 412 -22.55 -1.34 -7.57
N ALA A 413 -22.78 -1.02 -6.29
CA ALA A 413 -23.44 -1.96 -5.40
C ALA A 413 -24.92 -2.10 -5.76
N ARG A 414 -25.42 -3.33 -5.85
CA ARG A 414 -26.84 -3.61 -6.10
C ARG A 414 -27.73 -3.21 -4.92
N ASN A 415 -27.17 -3.22 -3.71
CA ASN A 415 -27.85 -2.73 -2.51
C ASN A 415 -27.71 -1.20 -2.44
N GLY A 416 -28.85 -0.50 -2.41
CA GLY A 416 -28.95 0.95 -2.57
C GLY A 416 -28.11 1.75 -1.56
N ASP A 417 -27.97 1.25 -0.34
CA ASP A 417 -27.36 2.00 0.76
C ASP A 417 -25.81 1.98 0.74
N LYS A 418 -25.22 1.01 0.04
CA LYS A 418 -23.77 0.78 0.06
C LYS A 418 -23.07 1.26 -1.20
N GLN A 419 -23.27 2.53 -1.52
CA GLN A 419 -22.62 3.15 -2.67
C GLN A 419 -21.29 3.77 -2.27
N TYR A 420 -20.33 3.75 -3.20
CA TYR A 420 -18.99 4.29 -3.00
C TYR A 420 -18.65 5.30 -4.07
N ILE A 421 -17.84 6.29 -3.73
CA ILE A 421 -17.08 7.09 -4.70
C ILE A 421 -15.62 7.14 -4.27
N VAL A 422 -14.74 7.37 -5.22
CA VAL A 422 -13.33 7.60 -4.96
C VAL A 422 -12.93 8.97 -5.48
N ARG A 423 -12.22 9.72 -4.64
CA ARG A 423 -11.63 11.03 -5.00
C ARG A 423 -10.12 10.92 -4.95
N LEU A 424 -9.44 11.30 -6.03
CA LEU A 424 -8.00 11.55 -5.99
C LEU A 424 -7.75 12.84 -5.20
N VAL A 425 -7.07 12.72 -4.06
CA VAL A 425 -6.70 13.86 -3.20
C VAL A 425 -5.42 14.51 -3.72
N GLY A 426 -4.53 13.70 -4.28
CA GLY A 426 -3.33 14.15 -4.97
C GLY A 426 -2.28 13.05 -5.03
N THR A 427 -1.06 13.46 -5.26
CA THR A 427 0.08 12.59 -5.53
C THR A 427 1.29 13.13 -4.79
N PHE A 428 2.21 12.23 -4.43
CA PHE A 428 3.46 12.59 -3.78
C PHE A 428 4.58 12.80 -4.82
N PRO A 429 5.69 13.46 -4.44
CA PRO A 429 6.89 13.54 -5.27
C PRO A 429 7.32 12.17 -5.80
N ILE A 430 7.56 12.12 -7.12
CA ILE A 430 7.85 10.88 -7.84
C ILE A 430 9.23 10.33 -7.46
N HIS A 431 9.31 9.02 -7.29
CA HIS A 431 10.57 8.28 -7.18
C HIS A 431 11.21 8.08 -8.57
N ARG A 432 12.50 7.78 -8.60
CA ARG A 432 13.20 7.43 -9.86
C ARG A 432 13.13 5.93 -10.20
N GLY A 433 12.29 5.18 -9.50
CA GLY A 433 12.16 3.74 -9.64
C GLY A 433 10.88 3.25 -8.97
N ALA A 434 10.49 2.01 -9.28
CA ALA A 434 9.26 1.39 -8.79
C ALA A 434 9.11 1.51 -7.27
N ILE A 435 7.88 1.79 -6.82
CA ILE A 435 7.52 1.72 -5.40
C ILE A 435 7.22 0.28 -5.07
N MET A 436 8.02 -0.34 -4.20
CA MET A 436 7.85 -1.76 -3.88
C MET A 436 6.99 -1.98 -2.64
N HIS A 437 7.01 -1.02 -1.70
CA HIS A 437 6.22 -1.10 -0.48
C HIS A 437 5.93 0.29 0.07
N LEU A 438 4.76 0.42 0.69
CA LEU A 438 4.33 1.61 1.42
C LEU A 438 3.96 1.21 2.84
N SER A 439 4.30 2.04 3.81
CA SER A 439 3.88 1.85 5.20
C SER A 439 3.32 3.15 5.75
N LEU A 440 2.17 3.05 6.42
CA LEU A 440 1.59 4.18 7.14
C LEU A 440 2.03 4.16 8.58
N TYR A 441 2.36 5.34 9.10
CA TYR A 441 2.74 5.52 10.48
C TYR A 441 2.19 6.85 11.00
N GLY A 442 1.06 6.80 11.72
CA GLY A 442 0.34 8.00 12.16
C GLY A 442 0.00 8.94 11.00
N LYS A 443 0.52 10.17 11.03
CA LYS A 443 0.33 11.19 9.97
C LYS A 443 1.43 11.15 8.89
N ARG A 444 2.22 10.07 8.84
CA ARG A 444 3.38 9.92 7.95
C ARG A 444 3.20 8.71 7.04
N LEU A 445 3.69 8.83 5.81
CA LEU A 445 3.77 7.76 4.84
C LEU A 445 5.25 7.47 4.53
N ILE A 446 5.66 6.21 4.62
CA ILE A 446 7.02 5.75 4.34
C ILE A 446 6.98 4.94 3.05
N SER A 447 7.99 5.11 2.21
CA SER A 447 8.11 4.43 0.91
C SER A 447 9.43 3.68 0.79
N ALA A 448 9.37 2.46 0.24
CA ALA A 448 10.51 1.70 -0.23
C ALA A 448 10.47 1.63 -1.75
N SER A 449 11.60 1.96 -2.38
CA SER A 449 11.72 2.01 -3.83
C SER A 449 13.01 1.39 -4.35
N LEU A 450 12.98 0.99 -5.62
CA LEU A 450 14.14 0.53 -6.37
C LEU A 450 15.13 1.66 -6.69
N ASP A 451 14.77 2.94 -6.49
CA ASP A 451 15.70 4.07 -6.64
C ASP A 451 16.72 4.19 -5.50
N ARG A 452 16.64 3.30 -4.51
CA ARG A 452 17.53 3.18 -3.35
C ARG A 452 17.35 4.28 -2.29
N TYR A 453 16.35 5.14 -2.44
CA TYR A 453 15.98 6.14 -1.45
C TYR A 453 14.74 5.68 -0.68
N THR A 454 14.81 5.78 0.65
CA THR A 454 13.61 5.74 1.48
C THR A 454 13.14 7.18 1.71
N ARG A 455 11.85 7.41 1.56
CA ARG A 455 11.23 8.73 1.77
C ARG A 455 10.12 8.66 2.80
N VAL A 456 10.09 9.66 3.67
CA VAL A 456 9.03 9.87 4.66
C VAL A 456 8.29 11.15 4.31
N TYR A 457 6.99 11.02 4.03
CA TYR A 457 6.12 12.10 3.65
C TYR A 457 5.19 12.50 4.78
N LYS A 458 4.89 13.80 4.89
CA LYS A 458 3.77 14.30 5.70
C LYS A 458 2.49 14.17 4.87
N ILE A 459 1.52 13.39 5.34
CA ILE A 459 0.32 13.04 4.56
C ILE A 459 -0.47 14.28 4.12
N ASN A 460 -0.70 15.23 5.04
CA ASN A 460 -1.56 16.38 4.77
C ASN A 460 -0.96 17.35 3.75
N SER A 461 0.33 17.65 3.86
CA SER A 461 1.03 18.56 2.94
C SER A 461 1.56 17.86 1.70
N LYS A 462 1.65 16.52 1.71
CA LYS A 462 2.28 15.68 0.66
C LYS A 462 3.75 16.03 0.41
N THR A 463 4.39 16.72 1.33
CA THR A 463 5.81 17.11 1.23
C THR A 463 6.70 16.03 1.82
N THR A 464 7.89 15.87 1.22
CA THR A 464 8.94 15.00 1.73
C THR A 464 9.55 15.65 2.98
N ARG A 465 9.48 14.97 4.12
CA ARG A 465 10.14 15.41 5.37
C ARG A 465 11.56 14.89 5.47
N VAL A 466 11.75 13.64 5.05
CA VAL A 466 13.04 12.94 5.13
C VAL A 466 13.24 12.12 3.87
N GLU A 467 14.43 12.22 3.31
CA GLU A 467 14.91 11.40 2.20
C GLU A 467 16.31 10.89 2.59
N ILE A 468 16.51 9.57 2.52
CA ILE A 468 17.76 8.93 2.92
C ILE A 468 18.18 7.94 1.84
N PHE A 469 19.42 8.06 1.36
CA PHE A 469 20.01 7.11 0.43
C PHE A 469 20.51 5.86 1.17
N CYS A 470 19.90 4.70 0.91
CA CYS A 470 20.20 3.48 1.63
C CYS A 470 21.24 2.59 0.92
N LYS A 471 21.81 3.01 -0.21
CA LYS A 471 22.78 2.23 -1.00
C LYS A 471 22.30 0.80 -1.35
N GLN A 472 20.99 0.57 -1.46
CA GLN A 472 20.40 -0.72 -1.85
C GLN A 472 19.03 -0.51 -2.48
N MET A 473 18.64 -1.35 -3.43
CA MET A 473 17.25 -1.39 -3.92
C MET A 473 16.35 -1.94 -2.82
N GLN A 474 15.25 -1.25 -2.52
CA GLN A 474 14.42 -1.53 -1.35
C GLN A 474 13.12 -2.23 -1.78
N THR A 475 12.75 -3.28 -1.06
CA THR A 475 11.59 -4.13 -1.40
C THR A 475 10.54 -4.16 -0.30
N ARG A 476 10.96 -4.01 0.97
CA ARG A 476 10.06 -4.04 2.13
C ARG A 476 10.44 -3.07 3.23
N LEU A 477 9.44 -2.64 3.99
CA LEU A 477 9.56 -1.81 5.18
C LEU A 477 8.94 -2.55 6.37
N LEU A 478 9.55 -2.42 7.54
CA LEU A 478 8.97 -2.85 8.82
C LEU A 478 9.19 -1.75 9.86
N PRO A 479 8.17 -0.95 10.20
CA PRO A 479 8.27 0.07 11.24
C PRO A 479 8.59 -0.52 12.61
N CYS A 480 9.36 0.21 13.42
CA CYS A 480 9.58 -0.19 14.81
C CYS A 480 8.42 0.29 15.73
N THR A 481 8.08 -0.50 16.74
CA THR A 481 7.00 -0.24 17.71
C THR A 481 7.35 0.84 18.72
N ASP A 482 8.63 1.05 19.07
CA ASP A 482 9.04 2.15 19.97
C ASP A 482 8.64 3.55 19.47
N VAL A 483 8.26 3.67 18.20
CA VAL A 483 7.74 4.91 17.64
C VAL A 483 6.33 5.22 18.18
N PHE A 484 5.54 4.24 18.65
CA PHE A 484 4.17 4.45 19.16
C PHE A 484 4.15 5.32 20.42
N ASN A 485 5.24 5.30 21.20
CA ASN A 485 5.38 6.13 22.40
C ASN A 485 5.67 7.61 22.07
N ALA A 486 6.20 7.91 20.88
CA ALA A 486 6.45 9.30 20.45
C ALA A 486 5.17 10.05 20.06
N HIS A 487 4.01 9.37 20.00
CA HIS A 487 2.71 10.03 19.80
C HIS A 487 2.26 10.88 21.00
N LYS A 488 2.91 10.77 22.17
CA LYS A 488 2.62 11.64 23.32
C LYS A 488 3.28 13.03 23.22
N THR A 489 4.38 13.17 22.49
CA THR A 489 5.15 14.42 22.47
C THR A 489 4.88 15.32 21.26
N GLU A 490 4.23 14.85 20.19
CA GLU A 490 3.89 15.70 19.02
C GLU A 490 2.54 16.43 19.15
N ASN A 491 1.88 16.38 20.31
CA ASN A 491 0.74 17.26 20.63
C ASN A 491 1.20 18.63 21.18
N GLU A 492 2.51 18.87 21.34
CA GLU A 492 3.07 20.12 21.86
C GLU A 492 3.66 21.05 20.78
N ASP A 493 3.64 20.66 19.50
CA ASP A 493 3.83 21.61 18.40
C ASP A 493 2.51 22.35 18.15
N SER A 494 2.03 23.07 19.17
CA SER A 494 1.01 24.09 19.05
C SER A 494 1.62 25.30 18.34
N ASP A 495 0.88 25.81 17.36
CA ASP A 495 1.01 27.16 16.79
C ASP A 495 1.31 28.18 17.89
N SER A 496 2.58 28.55 18.08
CA SER A 496 2.94 29.81 18.71
C SER A 496 2.95 30.87 17.61
N CYS A 497 1.76 31.26 17.15
CA CYS A 497 1.58 32.57 16.54
C CYS A 497 1.71 33.59 17.66
N THR A 498 2.88 34.21 17.78
CA THR A 498 3.05 35.45 18.54
C THR A 498 2.17 36.51 17.89
N HIS A 499 1.07 36.84 18.56
CA HIS A 499 0.30 38.05 18.31
C HIS A 499 1.13 39.22 18.84
N ASP A 500 1.80 39.93 17.95
CA ASP A 500 2.28 41.28 18.24
C ASP A 500 1.06 42.21 18.16
N THR A 501 0.59 42.63 19.31
CA THR A 501 -0.27 43.81 19.46
C THR A 501 0.63 45.00 19.77
N ASP A 502 0.74 45.90 18.80
CA ASP A 502 1.12 47.29 19.02
C ASP A 502 0.13 47.94 20.01
N GLU A 503 0.65 48.61 21.04
CA GLU A 503 0.23 49.96 21.46
C GLU A 503 1.07 50.46 22.66
N ASP A 504 1.93 51.43 22.32
CA ASP A 504 2.19 52.72 22.97
C ASP A 504 2.87 52.92 24.34
N SER A 505 3.78 53.91 24.27
CA SER A 505 4.30 54.84 25.29
C SER A 505 5.41 54.32 26.21
N SER A 506 6.53 55.02 26.46
CA SER A 506 6.98 56.36 26.08
C SER A 506 8.44 56.55 26.56
N SER A 507 9.20 57.38 25.82
CA SER A 507 10.34 58.20 26.28
C SER A 507 11.62 57.47 26.75
N ALA A 508 12.85 57.93 26.55
CA ALA A 508 13.36 59.22 26.11
C ALA A 508 14.81 59.06 25.60
N GLN A 509 15.14 59.88 24.60
CA GLN A 509 16.39 60.66 24.45
C GLN A 509 17.74 59.96 24.25
N GLY A 510 18.42 60.43 23.19
CA GLY A 510 19.86 60.56 23.13
C GLY A 510 20.47 60.19 21.80
N ASP A 511 20.32 61.06 20.79
CA ASP A 511 21.39 61.76 20.05
C ASP A 511 22.75 61.03 19.96
N GLU A 512 23.49 60.96 18.85
CA GLU A 512 23.58 61.87 17.72
C GLU A 512 24.49 61.20 16.66
N ASP A 513 24.18 61.48 15.39
CA ASP A 513 25.10 61.94 14.36
C ASP A 513 25.97 61.02 13.44
N SER A 514 25.65 61.25 12.15
CA SER A 514 26.50 61.42 10.95
C SER A 514 27.03 60.24 10.13
N GLN A 515 26.52 60.21 8.87
CA GLN A 515 27.24 60.40 7.59
C GLN A 515 28.38 59.43 7.24
N SER A 516 28.66 59.05 5.99
CA SER A 516 28.06 59.04 4.66
C SER A 516 29.17 58.49 3.73
N VAL A 517 28.81 58.06 2.51
CA VAL A 517 29.72 57.83 1.33
C VAL A 517 30.68 56.61 1.51
N GLN A 518 31.07 55.81 0.51
CA GLN A 518 31.37 56.12 -0.88
C GLN A 518 31.55 54.85 -1.71
N ASP A 519 31.31 55.03 -3.01
CA ASP A 519 31.50 54.13 -4.15
C ASP A 519 32.90 53.51 -4.22
N ASP A 520 33.03 52.41 -4.98
CA ASP A 520 33.99 52.39 -6.10
C ASP A 520 33.83 51.18 -7.03
N ASP A 521 34.00 51.52 -8.30
CA ASP A 521 34.22 50.76 -9.53
C ASP A 521 35.17 49.54 -9.43
N ASP A 522 35.04 48.54 -10.31
CA ASP A 522 35.74 48.59 -11.61
C ASP A 522 35.67 47.30 -12.45
N SER A 523 35.66 47.58 -13.76
CA SER A 523 35.80 46.84 -15.02
C SER A 523 36.54 45.49 -15.17
N ARG A 524 36.15 44.77 -16.25
CA ARG A 524 36.96 44.11 -17.33
C ARG A 524 36.22 42.88 -17.89
N SER A 525 36.24 42.50 -19.17
CA SER A 525 36.61 43.04 -20.48
C SER A 525 36.11 42.01 -21.52
N ASN A 526 35.82 42.47 -22.74
CA ASN A 526 35.43 41.65 -23.91
C ASN A 526 36.50 40.60 -24.28
N ASP A 527 36.10 39.54 -25.00
CA ASP A 527 36.66 39.25 -26.33
C ASP A 527 35.92 38.13 -27.09
N ASP A 528 35.77 38.42 -28.38
CA ASP A 528 35.73 37.56 -29.57
C ASP A 528 34.51 36.75 -30.00
N ALA A 529 33.92 37.31 -31.06
CA ALA A 529 33.08 36.69 -32.07
C ALA A 529 33.88 35.70 -32.95
N GLN A 530 33.18 34.68 -33.48
CA GLN A 530 33.39 34.26 -34.87
C GLN A 530 32.14 33.59 -35.45
N SER A 531 31.74 34.16 -36.58
CA SER A 531 30.67 33.78 -37.49
C SER A 531 31.08 32.60 -38.38
N ILE A 532 30.18 31.64 -38.60
CA ILE A 532 30.11 30.88 -39.87
C ILE A 532 28.63 30.76 -40.27
N GLN A 533 28.27 31.51 -41.31
CA GLN A 533 27.19 31.19 -42.22
C GLN A 533 27.69 30.08 -43.15
N ASP A 534 26.89 29.06 -43.41
CA ASP A 534 26.81 28.54 -44.77
C ASP A 534 25.43 27.96 -45.09
N SER A 535 25.01 28.45 -46.24
CA SER A 535 23.83 28.36 -47.07
C SER A 535 23.50 27.00 -47.71
N LEU A 536 22.18 26.86 -47.96
CA LEU A 536 21.51 26.39 -49.18
C LEU A 536 21.45 24.89 -49.56
N ASP A 537 20.18 24.47 -49.65
CA ASP A 537 19.50 23.82 -50.78
C ASP A 537 20.05 22.55 -51.42
N GLY A 538 19.14 21.59 -51.64
CA GLY A 538 19.28 20.71 -52.80
C GLY A 538 18.68 19.32 -52.66
N ASP A 539 17.38 19.25 -52.94
CA ASP A 539 16.84 18.35 -53.97
C ASP A 539 16.44 16.89 -53.63
N SER A 540 15.39 16.57 -54.37
CA SER A 540 14.43 15.49 -54.51
C SER A 540 14.93 14.04 -54.59
N GLY A 541 13.97 13.13 -54.40
CA GLY A 541 13.86 11.99 -55.31
C GLY A 541 13.48 10.64 -54.72
N ALA A 542 12.28 10.21 -55.08
CA ALA A 542 11.91 8.83 -55.44
C ALA A 542 11.65 7.76 -54.35
N GLU A 543 10.35 7.48 -54.20
CA GLU A 543 9.71 6.16 -54.33
C GLU A 543 10.59 4.90 -54.40
N SER A 544 10.26 3.89 -53.58
CA SER A 544 9.73 2.62 -54.10
C SER A 544 9.13 1.75 -52.99
N LYS A 545 7.94 1.22 -53.28
CA LYS A 545 7.34 0.02 -52.67
C LYS A 545 8.17 -1.21 -53.09
N VAL A 546 7.98 -2.37 -52.43
CA VAL A 546 8.52 -3.63 -52.99
C VAL A 546 9.15 -4.62 -51.99
N PHE A 547 8.39 -5.14 -51.01
CA PHE A 547 8.38 -6.51 -50.45
C PHE A 547 8.17 -6.55 -48.93
#